data_AF-A0A0U5NJD9-F1
#
_entry.id   AF-A0A0U5NJD9-F1
#
_cell.length_a   1.000
_cell.length_b   1.000
_cell.length_c   1.000
_cell.angle_alpha   90.00
_cell.angle_beta   90.00
_cell.angle_gamma   90.00
#
_symmetry.space_group_name_H-M   'P 1'
#
loop_
_entity.id
_entity.type
_entity.pdbx_description
1 polymer ?
#
loop_
_entity_poly.entity_id
_entity_poly.type
_entity_poly.pdbx_seq_one_letter_code
_entity_poly.pdbx_strand_id
1 'polypeptide(L)'
;MGKKDNNTYFVIAGDKYLELKQIGKQCTFYCTEWEFENFWKHYFDLDTEYDGYRKCINPRDVYLMNAAEFGSGIRILNQDLWEMIVSFLISQQNNIVRIRKCIQNISEAYGEKKQTEDGRVYYAFPEAEALAGLEEDELKKCNLGYRSKYVVRTARSVVNGEISLSQIREMPYKKAKEELLKLFGVGEKVADCICLFALHQTAAFPVDTHINQALKRHYPKGFPKRRYKGCEGIMQQYIFYYELLGKE
;
A
#
# COMPACT_ATOMS: atom_id res chain seq x y z
N MET A 1 -5.41 -8.23 0.93
CA MET A 1 -5.60 -9.34 -0.03
C MET A 1 -5.13 -10.67 0.58
N GLY A 2 -5.96 -11.70 0.50
CA GLY A 2 -5.61 -13.09 0.85
C GLY A 2 -5.84 -14.03 -0.33
N LYS A 3 -5.22 -15.22 -0.27
CA LYS A 3 -5.37 -16.29 -1.27
C LYS A 3 -6.32 -17.35 -0.72
N LYS A 4 -7.37 -17.71 -1.47
CA LYS A 4 -8.36 -18.72 -1.08
C LYS A 4 -8.00 -20.08 -1.67
N ASP A 5 -7.61 -20.10 -2.94
CA ASP A 5 -7.11 -21.28 -3.65
C ASP A 5 -6.06 -20.84 -4.68
N ASN A 6 -5.60 -21.75 -5.55
CA ASN A 6 -4.53 -21.47 -6.52
C ASN A 6 -4.76 -20.21 -7.37
N ASN A 7 -6.01 -19.92 -7.73
CA ASN A 7 -6.38 -18.89 -8.70
C ASN A 7 -7.37 -17.85 -8.15
N THR A 8 -7.93 -18.10 -6.96
CA THR A 8 -8.90 -17.22 -6.30
C THR A 8 -8.26 -16.46 -5.15
N TYR A 9 -8.45 -15.14 -5.16
CA TYR A 9 -8.05 -14.22 -4.12
C TYR A 9 -9.27 -13.50 -3.56
N PHE A 10 -9.13 -12.98 -2.35
CA PHE A 10 -10.09 -12.05 -1.79
C PHE A 10 -9.40 -10.78 -1.31
N VAL A 11 -10.11 -9.66 -1.40
CA VAL A 11 -9.66 -8.34 -0.96
C VAL A 11 -10.72 -7.76 -0.04
N ILE A 12 -10.28 -7.25 1.11
CA ILE A 12 -11.04 -6.32 1.92
C ILE A 12 -10.33 -4.98 1.72
N ALA A 13 -11.06 -3.97 1.26
CA ALA A 13 -10.52 -2.62 1.03
C ALA A 13 -11.59 -1.60 1.46
N GLY A 14 -11.22 -0.75 2.42
CA GLY A 14 -12.19 0.09 3.11
C GLY A 14 -13.29 -0.77 3.72
N ASP A 15 -14.50 -0.59 3.20
CA ASP A 15 -15.72 -1.16 3.73
C ASP A 15 -16.30 -2.29 2.86
N LYS A 16 -15.53 -2.72 1.83
CA LYS A 16 -15.96 -3.67 0.79
C LYS A 16 -15.17 -4.96 0.81
N TYR A 17 -15.83 -6.03 0.40
CA TYR A 17 -15.25 -7.34 0.15
C TYR A 17 -15.36 -7.70 -1.33
N LEU A 18 -14.30 -8.23 -1.91
CA LEU A 18 -14.26 -8.71 -3.28
C LEU A 18 -13.59 -10.08 -3.32
N GLU A 19 -14.20 -11.03 -4.02
CA GLU A 19 -13.47 -12.17 -4.56
C GLU A 19 -13.07 -11.90 -6.00
N LEU A 20 -11.88 -12.33 -6.37
CA LEU A 20 -11.38 -12.25 -7.73
C LEU A 20 -10.69 -13.55 -8.12
N LYS A 21 -10.94 -14.00 -9.35
CA LYS A 21 -10.37 -15.24 -9.89
C LYS A 21 -9.66 -14.95 -11.19
N GLN A 22 -8.43 -15.44 -11.31
CA GLN A 22 -7.66 -15.32 -12.54
C GLN A 22 -7.50 -16.68 -13.21
N ILE A 23 -7.87 -16.77 -14.50
CA ILE A 23 -7.63 -17.93 -15.36
C ILE A 23 -6.86 -17.45 -16.59
N GLY A 24 -5.58 -17.78 -16.65
CA GLY A 24 -4.69 -17.27 -17.69
C GLY A 24 -4.63 -15.74 -17.67
N LYS A 25 -5.07 -15.11 -18.76
CA LYS A 25 -5.12 -13.64 -18.91
C LYS A 25 -6.47 -13.02 -18.53
N GLN A 26 -7.47 -13.83 -18.19
CA GLN A 26 -8.79 -13.35 -17.81
C GLN A 26 -8.89 -13.24 -16.29
N CYS A 27 -9.34 -12.08 -15.80
CA CYS A 27 -9.65 -11.84 -14.40
C CYS A 27 -11.15 -11.62 -14.24
N THR A 28 -11.79 -12.38 -13.37
CA THR A 28 -13.20 -12.24 -13.02
C THR A 28 -13.30 -11.60 -11.64
N PHE A 29 -14.08 -10.52 -11.55
CA PHE A 29 -14.41 -9.80 -10.33
C PHE A 29 -15.82 -10.20 -9.89
N TYR A 30 -15.95 -10.75 -8.68
CA TYR A 30 -17.25 -11.15 -8.14
C TYR A 30 -17.82 -9.99 -7.32
N CYS A 31 -18.32 -8.97 -8.02
CA CYS A 31 -18.99 -7.80 -7.47
C CYS A 31 -20.05 -7.28 -8.46
N THR A 32 -20.84 -6.30 -8.06
CA THR A 32 -21.75 -5.61 -8.99
C THR A 32 -20.97 -4.79 -10.02
N GLU A 33 -21.57 -4.52 -11.18
CA GLU A 33 -20.99 -3.63 -12.20
C GLU A 33 -20.75 -2.22 -11.64
N TRP A 34 -21.67 -1.73 -10.80
CA TRP A 34 -21.55 -0.43 -10.16
C TRP A 34 -20.33 -0.37 -9.23
N GLU A 35 -20.10 -1.37 -8.38
CA GLU A 35 -18.91 -1.42 -7.52
C GLU A 35 -17.63 -1.57 -8.33
N PHE A 36 -17.68 -2.32 -9.42
CA PHE A 36 -16.52 -2.45 -10.31
C PHE A 36 -16.12 -1.09 -10.88
N GLU A 37 -17.04 -0.39 -11.54
CA GLU A 37 -16.75 0.89 -12.19
C GLU A 37 -16.43 2.02 -11.20
N ASN A 38 -17.10 2.06 -10.04
CA ASN A 38 -16.96 3.18 -9.09
C ASN A 38 -15.90 2.95 -8.00
N PHE A 39 -15.39 1.72 -7.83
CA PHE A 39 -14.41 1.42 -6.77
C PHE A 39 -13.29 0.51 -7.26
N TRP A 40 -13.58 -0.73 -7.68
CA TRP A 40 -12.52 -1.71 -7.92
C TRP A 40 -11.64 -1.40 -9.12
N LYS A 41 -12.20 -0.86 -10.20
CA LYS A 41 -11.44 -0.43 -11.38
C LYS A 41 -10.36 0.58 -11.03
N HIS A 42 -10.71 1.55 -10.18
CA HIS A 42 -9.77 2.54 -9.66
C HIS A 42 -8.78 1.94 -8.65
N TYR A 43 -9.27 1.11 -7.72
CA TYR A 43 -8.45 0.45 -6.70
C TYR A 43 -7.31 -0.39 -7.31
N PHE A 44 -7.59 -1.13 -8.38
CA PHE A 44 -6.59 -1.93 -9.11
C PHE A 44 -5.85 -1.15 -10.22
N ASP A 45 -6.16 0.15 -10.36
CA ASP A 45 -5.57 1.03 -11.36
C ASP A 45 -5.68 0.44 -12.78
N LEU A 46 -6.86 -0.05 -13.17
CA LEU A 46 -7.02 -0.84 -14.41
C LEU A 46 -6.92 -0.01 -15.69
N ASP A 47 -7.15 1.30 -15.61
CA ASP A 47 -7.10 2.21 -16.76
C ASP A 47 -5.66 2.56 -17.20
N THR A 48 -4.66 2.29 -16.34
CA THR A 48 -3.26 2.61 -16.63
C THR A 48 -2.58 1.55 -17.49
N GLU A 49 -1.90 1.97 -18.57
CA GLU A 49 -1.13 1.07 -19.44
C GLU A 49 0.29 0.79 -18.91
N TYR A 50 0.42 -0.18 -17.99
CA TYR A 50 1.72 -0.53 -17.38
C TYR A 50 2.78 -1.03 -18.37
N ASP A 51 2.36 -1.61 -19.49
CA ASP A 51 3.25 -2.04 -20.56
C ASP A 51 4.05 -0.86 -21.14
N GLY A 52 3.46 0.34 -21.19
CA GLY A 52 4.14 1.56 -21.61
C GLY A 52 5.33 1.91 -20.71
N TYR A 53 5.16 1.76 -19.39
CA TYR A 53 6.24 1.97 -18.43
C TYR A 53 7.35 0.93 -18.58
N ARG A 54 7.03 -0.36 -18.77
CA ARG A 54 8.06 -1.38 -19.01
C ARG A 54 8.85 -1.11 -20.29
N LYS A 55 8.18 -0.70 -21.37
CA LYS A 55 8.83 -0.36 -22.65
C LYS A 55 9.75 0.87 -22.57
N CYS A 56 9.56 1.76 -21.60
CA CYS A 56 10.42 2.96 -21.45
C CYS A 56 11.77 2.68 -20.74
N ILE A 57 11.91 1.49 -20.13
CA ILE A 57 13.13 1.06 -19.47
C ILE A 57 14.30 1.08 -20.45
N ASN A 58 15.46 1.56 -19.98
CA ASN A 58 16.66 1.56 -20.80
C ASN A 58 17.06 0.13 -21.20
N PRO A 59 17.15 -0.22 -22.49
CA PRO A 59 17.54 -1.57 -22.89
C PRO A 59 18.96 -1.96 -22.44
N ARG A 60 19.81 -0.97 -22.11
CA ARG A 60 21.15 -1.22 -21.53
C ARG A 60 21.13 -1.46 -20.02
N ASP A 61 20.01 -1.21 -19.35
CA ASP A 61 19.82 -1.48 -17.93
C ASP A 61 19.23 -2.89 -17.77
N VAL A 62 20.10 -3.89 -17.97
CA VAL A 62 19.72 -5.31 -17.96
C VAL A 62 19.08 -5.71 -16.63
N TYR A 63 19.56 -5.13 -15.52
CA TYR A 63 18.99 -5.38 -14.19
C TYR A 63 17.52 -4.95 -14.11
N LEU A 64 17.22 -3.70 -14.49
CA LEU A 64 15.84 -3.21 -14.44
C LEU A 64 14.93 -3.92 -15.45
N MET A 65 15.45 -4.26 -16.63
CA MET A 65 14.72 -5.06 -17.63
C MET A 65 14.29 -6.41 -17.04
N ASN A 66 15.22 -7.14 -16.40
CA ASN A 66 14.93 -8.42 -15.79
C ASN A 66 13.95 -8.29 -14.62
N ALA A 67 14.13 -7.28 -13.77
CA ALA A 67 13.22 -7.01 -12.66
C ALA A 67 11.80 -6.69 -13.13
N ALA A 68 11.65 -5.90 -14.20
CA ALA A 68 10.36 -5.54 -14.76
C ALA A 68 9.68 -6.70 -15.49
N GLU A 69 10.44 -7.58 -16.14
CA GLU A 69 9.91 -8.78 -16.76
C GLU A 69 9.40 -9.77 -15.70
N PHE A 70 10.21 -10.02 -14.67
CA PHE A 70 9.83 -10.87 -13.53
C PHE A 70 8.59 -10.34 -12.79
N GLY A 71 8.51 -9.02 -12.64
CA GLY A 71 7.38 -8.32 -12.02
C GLY A 71 6.30 -7.86 -13.00
N SER A 72 6.19 -8.43 -14.20
CA SER A 72 5.33 -7.88 -15.27
C SER A 72 3.85 -7.72 -14.90
N GLY A 73 3.35 -8.51 -13.95
CA GLY A 73 1.98 -8.42 -13.43
C GLY A 73 1.76 -7.40 -12.31
N ILE A 74 2.79 -6.67 -11.86
CA ILE A 74 2.66 -5.68 -10.78
C ILE A 74 1.86 -4.46 -11.24
N ARG A 75 0.92 -4.05 -10.39
CA ARG A 75 0.20 -2.77 -10.47
C ARG A 75 0.27 -2.05 -9.13
N ILE A 76 0.26 -0.73 -9.14
CA ILE A 76 0.18 0.10 -7.93
C ILE A 76 -1.30 0.24 -7.57
N LEU A 77 -1.70 -0.41 -6.49
CA LEU A 77 -3.07 -0.26 -5.97
C LEU A 77 -3.31 1.17 -5.48
N ASN A 78 -4.53 1.66 -5.65
CA ASN A 78 -4.99 2.93 -5.10
C ASN A 78 -5.82 2.68 -3.82
N GLN A 79 -5.11 2.52 -2.70
CA GLN A 79 -5.67 2.09 -1.43
C GLN A 79 -6.13 3.28 -0.58
N ASP A 80 -6.92 3.00 0.45
CA ASP A 80 -7.37 4.05 1.36
C ASP A 80 -6.19 4.72 2.11
N LEU A 81 -6.27 6.06 2.24
CA LEU A 81 -5.22 6.86 2.87
C LEU A 81 -5.06 6.58 4.35
N TRP A 82 -6.17 6.48 5.08
CA TRP A 82 -6.13 6.19 6.51
C TRP A 82 -5.58 4.79 6.76
N GLU A 83 -6.10 3.79 6.05
CA GLU A 83 -5.63 2.41 6.13
C GLU A 83 -4.12 2.31 5.82
N MET A 84 -3.64 3.02 4.80
CA MET A 84 -2.22 3.01 4.43
C MET A 84 -1.33 3.74 5.45
N ILE A 85 -1.78 4.85 6.03
CA ILE A 85 -1.05 5.52 7.12
C ILE A 85 -0.82 4.53 8.27
N VAL A 86 -1.88 3.91 8.76
CA VAL A 86 -1.80 2.95 9.89
C VAL A 86 -0.99 1.71 9.51
N SER A 87 -1.23 1.13 8.32
CA SER A 87 -0.53 -0.06 7.84
C SER A 87 0.99 0.16 7.72
N PHE A 88 1.42 1.32 7.20
CA PHE A 88 2.85 1.61 7.10
C PHE A 88 3.47 2.03 8.43
N LEU A 89 2.72 2.64 9.36
CA LEU A 89 3.17 2.81 10.74
C LEU A 89 3.47 1.46 11.39
N ILE A 90 2.58 0.47 11.22
CA ILE A 90 2.75 -0.92 11.71
C ILE A 90 3.95 -1.62 11.04
N SER A 91 4.26 -1.27 9.78
CA SER A 91 5.30 -1.92 8.97
C SER A 91 6.74 -1.64 9.43
N GLN A 92 6.97 -0.53 10.12
CA GLN A 92 8.31 -0.09 10.53
C GLN A 92 8.99 -1.17 11.34
N GLN A 93 10.20 -1.63 10.99
CA GLN A 93 10.98 -2.63 11.77
C GLN A 93 10.15 -3.87 12.13
N ASN A 94 9.40 -4.38 11.15
CA ASN A 94 8.51 -5.52 11.29
C ASN A 94 8.62 -6.44 10.07
N ASN A 95 7.99 -7.63 10.11
CA ASN A 95 7.94 -8.55 8.98
C ASN A 95 6.51 -8.73 8.47
N ILE A 96 6.38 -9.10 7.19
CA ILE A 96 5.09 -9.14 6.49
C ILE A 96 4.04 -10.03 7.19
N VAL A 97 4.45 -11.14 7.80
CA VAL A 97 3.55 -12.05 8.52
C VAL A 97 2.96 -11.36 9.75
N ARG A 98 3.81 -10.72 10.56
CA ARG A 98 3.37 -9.98 11.75
C ARG A 98 2.56 -8.74 11.41
N ILE A 99 2.92 -8.02 10.35
CA ILE A 99 2.17 -6.84 9.90
C ILE A 99 0.74 -7.23 9.53
N ARG A 100 0.57 -8.27 8.71
CA ARG A 100 -0.75 -8.80 8.33
C ARG A 100 -1.56 -9.21 9.55
N LYS A 101 -0.93 -9.85 10.53
CA LYS A 101 -1.61 -10.25 11.77
C LYS A 101 -2.03 -9.06 12.63
N CYS A 102 -1.20 -8.01 12.72
CA CYS A 102 -1.58 -6.78 13.40
C CYS A 102 -2.81 -6.13 12.74
N ILE A 103 -2.78 -5.96 11.41
CA ILE A 103 -3.90 -5.39 10.65
C ILE A 103 -5.18 -6.21 10.87
N GLN A 104 -5.10 -7.53 10.72
CA GLN A 104 -6.24 -8.41 11.00
C GLN A 104 -6.78 -8.22 12.42
N ASN A 105 -5.90 -8.19 13.42
CA ASN A 105 -6.31 -8.05 14.82
C ASN A 105 -6.94 -6.69 15.12
N ILE A 106 -6.50 -5.59 14.49
CA ILE A 106 -7.14 -4.28 14.72
C ILE A 106 -8.50 -4.22 14.02
N SER A 107 -8.63 -4.79 12.82
CA SER A 107 -9.91 -4.86 12.10
C SER A 107 -10.91 -5.70 12.88
N GLU A 108 -10.53 -6.87 13.39
CA GLU A 108 -11.42 -7.72 14.19
C GLU A 108 -11.85 -7.06 15.51
N ALA A 109 -10.97 -6.28 16.15
CA ALA A 109 -11.25 -5.68 17.46
C ALA A 109 -11.98 -4.33 17.39
N TYR A 110 -11.69 -3.50 16.39
CA TYR A 110 -12.15 -2.11 16.32
C TYR A 110 -12.82 -1.75 14.99
N GLY A 111 -12.78 -2.64 14.00
CA GLY A 111 -13.44 -2.46 12.71
C GLY A 111 -14.93 -2.80 12.77
N GLU A 112 -15.70 -2.21 11.85
CA GLU A 112 -17.11 -2.56 11.69
C GLU A 112 -17.26 -4.00 11.20
N LYS A 113 -18.07 -4.79 11.92
CA LYS A 113 -18.43 -6.15 11.49
C LYS A 113 -19.41 -6.08 10.32
N LYS A 114 -19.02 -6.69 9.20
CA LYS A 114 -19.81 -6.79 7.97
C LYS A 114 -20.04 -8.23 7.57
N GLN A 115 -20.97 -8.43 6.64
CA GLN A 115 -21.31 -9.74 6.11
C GLN A 115 -21.54 -9.66 4.60
N THR A 116 -21.01 -10.64 3.85
CA THR A 116 -21.29 -10.80 2.42
C THR A 116 -22.67 -11.41 2.20
N GLU A 117 -23.19 -11.33 0.97
CA GLU A 117 -24.49 -11.94 0.61
C GLU A 117 -24.52 -13.47 0.86
N ASP A 118 -23.39 -14.16 0.69
CA ASP A 118 -23.26 -15.59 0.98
C ASP A 118 -22.95 -15.90 2.45
N GLY A 119 -23.06 -14.90 3.32
CA GLY A 119 -23.06 -15.07 4.77
C GLY A 119 -21.68 -15.01 5.44
N ARG A 120 -20.59 -14.72 4.72
CA ARG A 120 -19.25 -14.64 5.30
C ARG A 120 -19.07 -13.36 6.09
N VAL A 121 -18.61 -13.48 7.32
CA VAL A 121 -18.29 -12.34 8.18
C VAL A 121 -16.90 -11.83 7.86
N TYR A 122 -16.77 -10.51 7.72
CA TYR A 122 -15.49 -9.81 7.63
C TYR A 122 -15.55 -8.53 8.46
N TYR A 123 -14.40 -7.94 8.72
CA TYR A 123 -14.31 -6.68 9.47
C TYR A 123 -13.65 -5.63 8.58
N ALA A 124 -14.29 -4.47 8.46
CA ALA A 124 -13.71 -3.32 7.80
C ALA A 124 -12.46 -2.84 8.54
N PHE A 125 -11.62 -2.03 7.89
CA PHE A 125 -10.55 -1.35 8.61
C PHE A 125 -11.15 -0.31 9.58
N PRO A 126 -10.65 -0.17 10.82
CA PRO A 126 -11.20 0.78 11.78
C PRO A 126 -11.01 2.22 11.30
N GLU A 127 -12.06 3.04 11.41
CA GLU A 127 -11.98 4.49 11.21
C GLU A 127 -11.12 5.17 12.29
N ALA A 128 -10.66 6.39 12.04
CA ALA A 128 -9.79 7.12 12.97
C ALA A 128 -10.48 7.35 14.32
N GLU A 129 -11.78 7.64 14.32
CA GLU A 129 -12.62 7.88 15.49
C GLU A 129 -12.63 6.68 16.44
N ALA A 130 -12.66 5.46 15.90
CA ALA A 130 -12.65 4.22 16.68
C ALA A 130 -11.32 4.04 17.45
N LEU A 131 -10.24 4.65 16.97
CA LEU A 131 -8.89 4.49 17.53
C LEU A 131 -8.44 5.71 18.35
N ALA A 132 -9.00 6.90 18.11
CA ALA A 132 -8.56 8.15 18.74
C ALA A 132 -8.84 8.19 20.26
N GLY A 133 -9.93 7.57 20.70
CA GLY A 133 -10.35 7.53 22.10
C GLY A 133 -9.61 6.48 22.95
N LEU A 134 -8.79 5.63 22.35
CA LEU A 134 -8.07 4.57 23.05
C LEU A 134 -6.88 5.13 23.83
N GLU A 135 -6.46 4.43 24.88
CA GLU A 135 -5.16 4.67 25.51
C GLU A 135 -4.01 4.31 24.56
N GLU A 136 -2.88 5.00 24.68
CA GLU A 136 -1.74 4.85 23.74
C GLU A 136 -1.20 3.41 23.67
N ASP A 137 -1.38 2.63 24.73
CA ASP A 137 -0.91 1.25 24.83
C ASP A 137 -1.99 0.20 24.51
N GLU A 138 -3.22 0.61 24.24
CA GLU A 138 -4.36 -0.29 24.09
C GLU A 138 -4.18 -1.26 22.90
N LEU A 139 -3.64 -0.78 21.77
CA LEU A 139 -3.38 -1.60 20.59
C LEU A 139 -2.20 -2.57 20.74
N LYS A 140 -1.49 -2.57 21.89
CA LYS A 140 -0.57 -3.67 22.22
C LYS A 140 -1.30 -5.00 22.29
N LYS A 141 -2.58 -5.02 22.69
CA LYS A 141 -3.45 -6.21 22.68
C LYS A 141 -3.63 -6.79 21.26
N CYS A 142 -3.51 -5.94 20.24
CA CYS A 142 -3.53 -6.34 18.83
C CYS A 142 -2.13 -6.63 18.25
N ASN A 143 -1.10 -6.76 19.10
CA ASN A 143 0.30 -7.04 18.75
C ASN A 143 1.09 -5.88 18.09
N LEU A 144 0.64 -4.62 18.19
CA LEU A 144 1.36 -3.50 17.60
C LEU A 144 2.66 -3.15 18.35
N GLY A 145 2.79 -3.57 19.61
CA GLY A 145 3.92 -3.23 20.47
C GLY A 145 4.05 -1.72 20.67
N TYR A 146 5.26 -1.18 20.55
CA TYR A 146 5.49 0.26 20.71
C TYR A 146 4.81 1.13 19.64
N ARG A 147 4.32 0.55 18.54
CA ARG A 147 3.61 1.27 17.46
C ARG A 147 2.17 1.59 17.84
N SER A 148 1.65 1.00 18.93
CA SER A 148 0.35 1.32 19.49
C SER A 148 0.16 2.84 19.65
N LYS A 149 1.12 3.50 20.31
CA LYS A 149 1.08 4.97 20.49
C LYS A 149 1.19 5.75 19.18
N TYR A 150 1.82 5.20 18.14
CA TYR A 150 1.93 5.87 16.83
C TYR A 150 0.56 5.96 16.18
N VAL A 151 -0.15 4.84 16.14
CA VAL A 151 -1.48 4.74 15.55
C VAL A 151 -2.49 5.58 16.34
N VAL A 152 -2.51 5.45 17.68
CA VAL A 152 -3.45 6.20 18.54
C VAL A 152 -3.24 7.72 18.42
N ARG A 153 -1.98 8.20 18.47
CA ARG A 153 -1.70 9.65 18.31
C ARG A 153 -2.06 10.14 16.91
N THR A 154 -1.75 9.35 15.88
CA THR A 154 -2.12 9.68 14.50
C THR A 154 -3.64 9.77 14.34
N ALA A 155 -4.40 8.84 14.93
CA ALA A 155 -5.86 8.88 14.95
C ALA A 155 -6.38 10.16 15.61
N ARG A 156 -5.82 10.54 16.77
CA ARG A 156 -6.16 11.79 17.46
C ARG A 156 -5.87 13.02 16.63
N SER A 157 -4.71 13.11 15.97
CA SER A 157 -4.38 14.25 15.10
C SER A 157 -5.35 14.37 13.91
N VAL A 158 -5.83 13.24 13.37
CA VAL A 158 -6.85 13.25 12.31
C VAL A 158 -8.20 13.72 12.86
N VAL A 159 -8.68 13.14 13.96
CA VAL A 159 -9.99 13.46 14.55
C VAL A 159 -10.06 14.89 15.09
N ASN A 160 -8.97 15.40 15.66
CA ASN A 160 -8.89 16.78 16.16
C ASN A 160 -8.71 17.82 15.03
N GLY A 161 -8.55 17.39 13.78
CA GLY A 161 -8.34 18.28 12.63
C GLY A 161 -6.95 18.89 12.53
N GLU A 162 -5.96 18.40 13.28
CA GLU A 162 -4.55 18.80 13.12
C GLU A 162 -4.01 18.34 11.76
N ILE A 163 -4.48 17.19 11.28
CA ILE A 163 -4.16 16.62 9.98
C ILE A 163 -5.46 16.34 9.22
N SER A 164 -5.60 16.95 8.06
CA SER A 164 -6.76 16.73 7.18
C SER A 164 -6.42 15.74 6.07
N LEU A 165 -7.01 14.54 6.13
CA LEU A 165 -6.81 13.51 5.11
C LEU A 165 -7.35 13.95 3.75
N SER A 166 -8.48 14.68 3.70
CA SER A 166 -9.03 15.21 2.46
C SER A 166 -8.09 16.22 1.80
N GLN A 167 -7.50 17.14 2.58
CA GLN A 167 -6.51 18.08 2.05
C GLN A 167 -5.26 17.36 1.54
N ILE A 168 -4.74 16.37 2.27
CA ILE A 168 -3.57 15.60 1.84
C ILE A 168 -3.81 14.91 0.49
N ARG A 169 -5.03 14.39 0.23
CA ARG A 169 -5.36 13.74 -1.04
C ARG A 169 -5.23 14.68 -2.25
N GLU A 170 -5.47 15.96 -2.06
CA GLU A 170 -5.41 16.97 -3.12
C GLU A 170 -4.02 17.61 -3.27
N MET A 171 -3.09 17.33 -2.34
CA MET A 171 -1.77 17.93 -2.36
C MET A 171 -0.85 17.31 -3.42
N PRO A 172 0.00 18.13 -4.08
CA PRO A 172 1.11 17.62 -4.88
C PRO A 172 2.07 16.80 -4.02
N TYR A 173 2.70 15.77 -4.61
CA TYR A 173 3.58 14.81 -3.91
C TYR A 173 4.48 15.42 -2.82
N LYS A 174 5.25 16.48 -3.13
CA LYS A 174 6.15 17.11 -2.15
C LYS A 174 5.42 17.64 -0.92
N LYS A 175 4.31 18.34 -1.11
CA LYS A 175 3.49 18.91 -0.03
C LYS A 175 2.79 17.81 0.76
N ALA A 176 2.23 16.82 0.08
CA ALA A 176 1.61 15.67 0.72
C ALA A 176 2.61 14.93 1.62
N LYS A 177 3.85 14.73 1.12
CA LYS A 177 4.93 14.11 1.89
C LYS A 177 5.32 14.94 3.12
N GLU A 178 5.49 16.25 2.95
CA GLU A 178 5.80 17.17 4.06
C GLU A 178 4.70 17.13 5.14
N GLU A 179 3.43 17.06 4.74
CA GLU A 179 2.30 16.95 5.67
C GLU A 179 2.30 15.61 6.41
N LEU A 180 2.51 14.51 5.69
CA LEU A 180 2.60 13.16 6.26
C LEU A 180 3.75 13.03 7.27
N LEU A 181 4.87 13.71 7.06
CA LEU A 181 6.02 13.70 7.98
C LEU A 181 5.72 14.37 9.34
N LYS A 182 4.63 15.13 9.46
CA LYS A 182 4.20 15.69 10.75
C LYS A 182 3.58 14.64 11.66
N LEU A 183 3.09 13.52 11.11
CA LEU A 183 2.47 12.45 11.86
C LEU A 183 3.49 11.72 12.73
N PHE A 184 3.10 11.42 13.97
CA PHE A 184 4.00 10.79 14.93
C PHE A 184 4.41 9.38 14.49
N GLY A 185 5.70 9.19 14.26
CA GLY A 185 6.26 7.92 13.80
C GLY A 185 6.29 7.76 12.28
N VAL A 186 5.87 8.75 11.49
CA VAL A 186 6.03 8.72 10.03
C VAL A 186 7.38 9.32 9.64
N GLY A 187 8.27 8.49 9.10
CA GLY A 187 9.53 8.92 8.49
C GLY A 187 9.50 8.92 6.96
N GLU A 188 10.59 9.36 6.33
CA GLU A 188 10.75 9.49 4.86
C GLU A 188 10.20 8.29 4.06
N LYS A 189 10.64 7.08 4.40
CA LYS A 189 10.21 5.85 3.71
C LYS A 189 8.70 5.61 3.87
N VAL A 190 8.16 5.81 5.07
CA VAL A 190 6.74 5.60 5.36
C VAL A 190 5.90 6.62 4.60
N ALA A 191 6.30 7.89 4.60
CA ALA A 191 5.63 8.94 3.85
C ALA A 191 5.64 8.63 2.33
N ASP A 192 6.77 8.20 1.77
CA ASP A 192 6.83 7.81 0.35
C ASP A 192 5.95 6.60 0.04
N CYS A 193 5.88 5.61 0.93
CA CYS A 193 4.96 4.49 0.78
C CYS A 193 3.50 4.95 0.75
N ILE A 194 3.10 5.85 1.66
CA ILE A 194 1.73 6.38 1.69
C ILE A 194 1.43 7.19 0.43
N CYS A 195 2.35 8.04 -0.03
CA CYS A 195 2.21 8.78 -1.28
C CYS A 195 2.03 7.83 -2.48
N LEU A 196 2.82 6.76 -2.56
CA LEU A 196 2.74 5.81 -3.68
C LEU A 196 1.43 5.00 -3.66
N PHE A 197 1.10 4.40 -2.52
CA PHE A 197 0.06 3.37 -2.43
C PHE A 197 -1.33 3.90 -2.07
N ALA A 198 -1.43 5.14 -1.58
CA ALA A 198 -2.71 5.72 -1.19
C ALA A 198 -3.08 7.01 -1.91
N LEU A 199 -2.07 7.77 -2.35
CA LEU A 199 -2.27 9.00 -3.14
C LEU A 199 -1.99 8.79 -4.61
N HIS A 200 -1.61 7.57 -5.00
CA HIS A 200 -1.22 7.18 -6.34
C HIS A 200 -0.17 8.12 -6.97
N GLN A 201 0.71 8.69 -6.15
CA GLN A 201 1.80 9.57 -6.58
C GLN A 201 2.95 8.71 -7.09
N THR A 202 2.87 8.26 -8.34
CA THR A 202 3.84 7.33 -8.97
C THR A 202 5.27 7.86 -9.07
N ALA A 203 5.51 9.15 -8.77
CA ALA A 203 6.84 9.73 -8.63
C ALA A 203 7.50 9.44 -7.26
N ALA A 204 6.73 8.97 -6.27
CA ALA A 204 7.26 8.58 -4.97
C ALA A 204 8.17 7.36 -5.10
N PHE A 205 9.32 7.39 -4.43
CA PHE A 205 10.33 6.34 -4.51
C PHE A 205 10.73 5.85 -3.11
N PRO A 206 9.93 4.98 -2.48
CA PRO A 206 10.23 4.46 -1.15
C PRO A 206 11.57 3.71 -1.12
N VAL A 207 12.48 4.12 -0.23
CA VAL A 207 13.79 3.46 -0.04
C VAL A 207 13.81 2.75 1.29
N ASP A 208 13.69 1.42 1.25
CA ASP A 208 13.90 0.55 2.40
C ASP A 208 15.29 -0.12 2.32
N THR A 209 15.54 -1.12 3.17
CA THR A 209 16.81 -1.85 3.19
C THR A 209 17.07 -2.62 1.89
N HIS A 210 16.05 -3.24 1.31
CA HIS A 210 16.19 -4.03 0.07
C HIS A 210 16.50 -3.11 -1.11
N ILE A 211 15.73 -2.03 -1.28
CA ILE A 211 15.99 -1.01 -2.30
C ILE A 211 17.36 -0.38 -2.10
N ASN A 212 17.73 0.02 -0.89
CA ASN A 212 19.03 0.63 -0.64
C ASN A 212 20.19 -0.31 -1.04
N GLN A 213 20.09 -1.60 -0.74
CA GLN A 213 21.09 -2.58 -1.16
C GLN A 213 21.14 -2.75 -2.69
N ALA A 214 19.98 -2.80 -3.36
CA ALA A 214 19.89 -2.88 -4.81
C ALA A 214 20.49 -1.65 -5.49
N LEU A 215 20.18 -0.45 -4.98
CA LEU A 215 20.75 0.80 -5.47
C LEU A 215 22.27 0.82 -5.33
N LYS A 216 22.82 0.40 -4.18
CA LYS A 216 24.28 0.33 -4.00
C LYS A 216 24.94 -0.65 -4.97
N ARG A 217 24.30 -1.77 -5.28
CA ARG A 217 24.83 -2.80 -6.19
C ARG A 217 24.75 -2.40 -7.67
N HIS A 218 23.59 -1.93 -8.11
CA HIS A 218 23.29 -1.76 -9.54
C HIS A 218 23.31 -0.29 -10.00
N TYR A 219 23.21 0.65 -9.06
CA TYR A 219 23.14 2.09 -9.33
C TYR A 219 24.07 2.89 -8.41
N PRO A 220 25.39 2.64 -8.42
CA PRO A 220 26.34 3.32 -7.51
C PRO A 220 26.39 4.84 -7.68
N LYS A 221 25.95 5.36 -8.83
CA LYS A 221 25.80 6.81 -9.12
C LYS A 221 24.39 7.36 -8.82
N GLY A 222 23.55 6.56 -8.18
CA GLY A 222 22.13 6.84 -7.94
C GLY A 222 21.22 6.35 -9.07
N PHE A 223 19.98 6.03 -8.70
CA PHE A 223 18.94 5.65 -9.67
C PHE A 223 18.63 6.83 -10.60
N PRO A 224 18.51 6.63 -11.93
CA PRO A 224 18.35 7.72 -12.89
C PRO A 224 16.91 8.25 -12.92
N LYS A 225 16.44 8.84 -11.80
CA LYS A 225 15.06 9.35 -11.62
C LYS A 225 14.60 10.27 -12.74
N ARG A 226 15.47 11.12 -13.28
CA ARG A 226 15.15 12.02 -14.41
C ARG A 226 14.64 11.28 -15.65
N ARG A 227 15.14 10.06 -15.92
CA ARG A 227 14.70 9.24 -17.05
C ARG A 227 13.29 8.69 -16.83
N TYR A 228 12.96 8.35 -15.58
CA TYR A 228 11.72 7.70 -15.20
C TYR A 228 10.77 8.67 -14.49
N LYS A 229 10.85 9.96 -14.86
CA LYS A 229 10.05 11.03 -14.23
C LYS A 229 8.55 10.72 -14.36
N GLY A 230 7.87 10.62 -13.23
CA GLY A 230 6.44 10.30 -13.15
C GLY A 230 6.13 8.81 -13.02
N CYS A 231 7.12 7.92 -13.06
CA CYS A 231 6.94 6.48 -12.85
C CYS A 231 8.05 5.85 -11.98
N GLU A 232 8.78 6.67 -11.23
CA GLU A 232 9.87 6.22 -10.37
C GLU A 232 9.42 5.12 -9.39
N GLY A 233 8.24 5.27 -8.79
CA GLY A 233 7.65 4.30 -7.87
C GLY A 233 7.32 2.96 -8.53
N ILE A 234 6.93 2.96 -9.80
CA ILE A 234 6.68 1.73 -10.57
C ILE A 234 8.00 0.97 -10.77
N MET A 235 9.06 1.68 -11.17
CA MET A 235 10.40 1.08 -11.29
C MET A 235 10.90 0.55 -9.95
N GLN A 236 10.65 1.30 -8.87
CA GLN A 236 10.98 0.88 -7.51
C GLN A 236 10.26 -0.41 -7.13
N GLN A 237 8.99 -0.60 -7.50
CA GLN A 237 8.27 -1.84 -7.22
C GLN A 237 8.84 -3.06 -7.96
N TYR A 238 9.24 -2.90 -9.23
CA TYR A 238 9.93 -3.97 -9.95
C TYR A 238 11.22 -4.39 -9.25
N ILE A 239 12.04 -3.41 -8.86
CA ILE A 239 13.29 -3.64 -8.12
C ILE A 239 12.99 -4.34 -6.79
N PHE A 240 12.04 -3.82 -6.01
CA PHE A 240 11.70 -4.36 -4.69
C PHE A 240 11.25 -5.82 -4.77
N TYR A 241 10.34 -6.12 -5.69
CA TYR A 241 9.80 -7.46 -5.87
C TYR A 241 10.87 -8.45 -6.33
N TYR A 242 11.70 -8.04 -7.29
CA TYR A 242 12.82 -8.86 -7.78
C TYR A 242 13.85 -9.14 -6.68
N GLU A 243 14.14 -8.16 -5.82
CA GLU A 243 15.08 -8.34 -4.71
C GLU A 243 14.56 -9.28 -3.61
N LEU A 244 13.24 -9.38 -3.45
CA LEU A 244 12.62 -10.27 -2.47
C LEU A 244 12.46 -11.71 -2.97
N LEU A 245 12.08 -11.89 -4.24
CA LEU A 245 11.63 -13.19 -4.77
C LEU A 245 12.36 -13.66 -6.03
N GLY A 246 13.09 -12.78 -6.71
CA GLY A 246 13.71 -13.06 -8.01
C GLY A 246 15.18 -13.49 -7.93
N LYS A 247 15.75 -13.61 -6.74
CA LYS A 247 17.10 -14.13 -6.52
C LYS A 247 17.04 -15.61 -6.20
N GLU A 248 17.09 -16.43 -7.24
CA GLU A 248 17.61 -17.80 -7.18
C GLU A 248 19.03 -17.82 -7.77
#